data_AF-A0A7W1FBB4-F1
#
_entry.id   AF-A0A7W1FBB4-F1
#
_cell.length_a   1.000
_cell.length_b   1.000
_cell.length_c   1.000
_cell.angle_alpha   90.00
_cell.angle_beta   90.00
_cell.angle_gamma   90.00
#
_symmetry.space_group_name_H-M   'P 1'
#
loop_
_entity.id
_entity.type
_entity.pdbx_description
1 polymer ?
#
loop_
_entity_poly.entity_id
_entity_poly.type
_entity_poly.pdbx_seq_one_letter_code
_entity_poly.pdbx_strand_id
1 'polypeptide(L)'
;MSDSSKKSNLSGTEIYPSLPLTAWQETNDTLHLWTQIVGKIRLKQTPIINEWWNTTLYLTTHGLTTSAMPYKNESFAIDFDFINHQLLVRTSFNKGFSIKLEPMSVADFYKKLFDNLKSNDIEIEITAIPDELEKPIPFAEDTTHASYDGEYAHRFWRVLLKVDQVFNQFRSKFIGKCSPVHFFWGSFDLAVTRFSGKAAPPRENADRITRIAYDREVISHGFWTGKGFGEATFYAY
;
A
#
# COMPACT_ATOMS: atom_id res chain seq x y z
N MET A 1 49.80 -28.81 21.29
CA MET A 1 49.15 -29.47 20.15
C MET A 1 47.85 -30.08 20.61
N SER A 2 46.74 -29.39 20.33
CA SER A 2 45.42 -29.98 20.11
C SER A 2 44.62 -28.91 19.40
N ASP A 3 44.68 -28.96 18.08
CA ASP A 3 44.09 -28.02 17.14
C ASP A 3 42.72 -28.53 16.67
N SER A 4 41.80 -27.59 16.48
CA SER A 4 40.55 -27.60 15.72
C SER A 4 39.49 -28.67 16.09
N SER A 5 38.21 -28.37 16.21
CA SER A 5 37.42 -27.55 15.29
C SER A 5 36.24 -26.91 16.03
N LYS A 6 36.20 -25.58 16.09
CA LYS A 6 34.95 -24.84 16.28
C LYS A 6 34.07 -25.12 15.07
N LYS A 7 32.96 -25.85 15.27
CA LYS A 7 31.87 -25.90 14.29
C LYS A 7 31.30 -24.49 14.19
N SER A 8 31.52 -23.83 13.06
CA SER A 8 30.83 -22.59 12.70
C SER A 8 29.35 -22.88 12.52
N ASN A 9 28.51 -22.39 13.44
CA ASN A 9 27.08 -22.32 13.24
C ASN A 9 26.78 -21.23 12.19
N LEU A 10 26.74 -21.63 10.92
CA LEU A 10 25.97 -20.92 9.91
C LEU A 10 24.55 -21.49 9.97
N SER A 11 23.63 -20.85 10.70
CA SER A 11 22.21 -21.26 10.66
C SER A 11 21.27 -20.08 10.87
N GLY A 12 20.70 -19.60 9.76
CA GLY A 12 19.45 -18.83 9.73
C GLY A 12 19.61 -17.35 9.37
N THR A 13 19.82 -17.02 8.10
CA THR A 13 19.35 -15.73 7.59
C THR A 13 17.85 -15.66 7.80
N GLU A 14 17.36 -14.75 8.65
CA GLU A 14 15.93 -14.47 8.81
C GLU A 14 15.29 -14.28 7.42
N ILE A 15 14.32 -15.14 7.08
CA ILE A 15 13.66 -15.13 5.77
C ILE A 15 12.84 -13.84 5.60
N TYR A 16 12.30 -13.33 6.71
CA TYR A 16 11.57 -12.07 6.83
C TYR A 16 12.18 -11.23 7.95
N PRO A 17 12.35 -9.90 7.76
CA PRO A 17 12.70 -9.01 8.86
C PRO A 17 11.65 -9.03 9.95
N SER A 18 12.08 -8.92 11.21
CA SER A 18 11.17 -8.78 12.35
C SER A 18 10.32 -7.49 12.25
N LEU A 19 8.99 -7.67 12.29
CA LEU A 19 7.99 -6.59 12.18
C LEU A 19 6.83 -6.80 13.18
N PRO A 20 7.09 -6.92 14.50
CA PRO A 20 6.03 -7.06 15.50
C PRO A 20 5.20 -5.78 15.56
N LEU A 21 3.87 -5.91 15.42
CA LEU A 21 2.97 -4.76 15.30
C LEU A 21 3.14 -3.74 16.44
N THR A 22 3.29 -4.21 17.68
CA THR A 22 3.47 -3.37 18.87
C THR A 22 4.69 -2.45 18.80
N ALA A 23 5.72 -2.82 18.03
CA ALA A 23 6.95 -2.03 17.93
C ALA A 23 6.86 -0.90 16.89
N TRP A 24 5.85 -0.91 16.01
CA TRP A 24 5.72 0.08 14.93
C TRP A 24 4.30 0.55 14.67
N GLN A 25 3.33 0.22 15.53
CA GLN A 25 1.90 0.52 15.37
C GLN A 25 1.65 1.98 15.00
N GLU A 26 2.29 2.93 15.69
CA GLU A 26 2.07 4.36 15.39
C GLU A 26 2.56 4.76 13.98
N THR A 27 3.66 4.16 13.51
CA THR A 27 4.13 4.34 12.13
C THR A 27 3.23 3.62 11.15
N ASN A 28 2.72 2.43 11.49
CA ASN A 28 1.75 1.69 10.67
C ASN A 28 0.47 2.52 10.44
N ASP A 29 -0.11 3.08 11.50
CA ASP A 29 -1.35 3.85 11.44
C ASP A 29 -1.16 5.15 10.65
N THR A 30 -0.07 5.87 10.90
CA THR A 30 0.25 7.11 10.17
C THR A 30 0.50 6.82 8.69
N LEU A 31 1.31 5.79 8.37
CA LEU A 31 1.61 5.40 7.00
C LEU A 31 0.37 4.87 6.28
N HIS A 32 -0.53 4.17 6.98
CA HIS A 32 -1.82 3.76 6.43
C HIS A 32 -2.59 4.97 5.90
N LEU A 33 -2.76 6.00 6.73
CA LEU A 33 -3.45 7.23 6.33
C LEU A 33 -2.74 7.96 5.19
N TRP A 34 -1.41 8.04 5.18
CA TRP A 34 -0.66 8.62 4.05
C TRP A 34 -0.88 7.85 2.74
N THR A 35 -0.88 6.52 2.79
CA THR A 35 -1.18 5.70 1.60
C THR A 35 -2.63 5.87 1.16
N GLN A 36 -3.59 6.12 2.06
CA GLN A 36 -4.96 6.44 1.68
C GLN A 36 -5.05 7.76 0.91
N ILE A 37 -4.32 8.80 1.33
CA ILE A 37 -4.29 10.10 0.62
C ILE A 37 -3.80 9.90 -0.82
N VAL A 38 -2.66 9.21 -0.99
CA VAL A 38 -2.09 8.91 -2.32
C VAL A 38 -3.00 8.00 -3.14
N GLY A 39 -3.60 7.00 -2.49
CA GLY A 39 -4.56 6.07 -3.08
C GLY A 39 -5.82 6.74 -3.59
N LYS A 40 -6.34 7.73 -2.86
CA LYS A 40 -7.49 8.55 -3.27
C LYS A 40 -7.17 9.47 -4.45
N ILE A 41 -5.93 9.99 -4.54
CA ILE A 41 -5.46 10.69 -5.74
C ILE A 41 -5.51 9.72 -6.93
N ARG A 42 -4.99 8.50 -6.79
CA ARG A 42 -5.03 7.48 -7.84
C ARG A 42 -6.45 7.08 -8.23
N LEU A 43 -7.34 6.86 -7.26
CA LEU A 43 -8.75 6.61 -7.51
C LEU A 43 -9.40 7.72 -8.34
N LYS A 44 -9.06 9.00 -8.05
CA LYS A 44 -9.60 10.15 -8.79
C LYS A 44 -9.04 10.26 -10.21
N GLN A 45 -7.77 9.95 -10.40
CA GLN A 45 -7.06 10.15 -11.68
C GLN A 45 -7.14 8.97 -12.64
N THR A 46 -7.68 7.82 -12.21
CA THR A 46 -7.72 6.62 -13.06
C THR A 46 -9.16 6.21 -13.38
N PRO A 47 -9.41 5.65 -14.57
CA PRO A 47 -10.71 5.06 -14.87
C PRO A 47 -10.98 3.91 -13.90
N ILE A 48 -12.23 3.78 -13.45
CA ILE A 48 -12.63 2.68 -12.58
C ILE A 48 -12.40 1.36 -13.34
N ILE A 49 -11.64 0.46 -12.71
CA ILE A 49 -11.45 -0.91 -13.17
C ILE A 49 -12.27 -1.81 -12.25
N ASN A 50 -12.78 -2.92 -12.79
CA ASN A 50 -13.51 -3.91 -12.02
C ASN A 50 -12.74 -4.36 -10.77
N GLU A 51 -13.49 -4.72 -9.74
CA GLU A 51 -12.96 -5.06 -8.41
C GLU A 51 -12.05 -3.97 -7.80
N TRP A 52 -12.25 -2.71 -8.21
CA TRP A 52 -11.50 -1.53 -7.75
C TRP A 52 -9.99 -1.59 -8.02
N TRP A 53 -9.55 -2.38 -9.00
CA TRP A 53 -8.11 -2.55 -9.29
C TRP A 53 -7.40 -1.28 -9.73
N ASN A 54 -8.13 -0.22 -10.11
CA ASN A 54 -7.53 1.06 -10.44
C ASN A 54 -7.02 1.82 -9.20
N THR A 55 -7.47 1.50 -7.98
CA THR A 55 -7.11 2.24 -6.78
C THR A 55 -5.76 1.80 -6.19
N THR A 56 -5.31 0.59 -6.49
CA THR A 56 -4.23 -0.10 -5.77
C THR A 56 -2.86 0.52 -6.01
N LEU A 57 -1.96 0.38 -5.04
CA LEU A 57 -0.53 0.65 -5.22
C LEU A 57 0.21 -0.63 -5.62
N TYR A 58 1.38 -0.48 -6.25
CA TYR A 58 2.23 -1.59 -6.67
C TYR A 58 3.61 -1.49 -6.04
N LEU A 59 4.26 -2.61 -5.79
CA LEU A 59 5.64 -2.60 -5.30
C LEU A 59 6.61 -2.11 -6.37
N THR A 60 7.63 -1.38 -5.92
CA THR A 60 8.83 -1.07 -6.69
C THR A 60 10.06 -1.62 -5.97
N THR A 61 11.23 -1.47 -6.59
CA THR A 61 12.52 -1.76 -5.97
C THR A 61 12.87 -0.84 -4.80
N HIS A 62 12.05 0.19 -4.51
CA HIS A 62 12.26 1.16 -3.43
C HIS A 62 11.07 1.30 -2.47
N GLY A 63 9.86 0.92 -2.88
CA GLY A 63 8.66 1.07 -2.05
C GLY A 63 7.37 0.76 -2.78
N LEU A 64 6.44 1.72 -2.81
CA LEU A 64 5.11 1.61 -3.41
C LEU A 64 4.89 2.71 -4.44
N THR A 65 4.26 2.39 -5.57
CA THR A 65 3.97 3.35 -6.65
C THR A 65 2.49 3.35 -7.01
N THR A 66 1.99 4.53 -7.38
CA THR A 66 0.72 4.65 -8.08
C THR A 66 0.80 4.19 -9.53
N SER A 67 1.97 3.86 -10.08
CA SER A 67 2.24 3.85 -11.53
C SER A 67 1.84 5.17 -12.23
N ALA A 68 2.02 5.23 -13.56
CA ALA A 68 1.65 6.42 -14.31
C ALA A 68 0.13 6.63 -14.27
N MET A 69 -0.29 7.81 -13.81
CA MET A 69 -1.67 8.27 -13.80
C MET A 69 -1.84 9.35 -14.87
N PRO A 70 -2.91 9.33 -15.67
CA PRO A 70 -3.16 10.35 -16.67
C PRO A 70 -3.49 11.69 -15.98
N TYR A 71 -3.05 12.79 -16.59
CA TYR A 71 -3.40 14.14 -16.16
C TYR A 71 -3.44 15.06 -17.38
N LYS A 72 -4.64 15.46 -17.82
CA LYS A 72 -4.83 16.17 -19.10
C LYS A 72 -4.25 15.34 -20.27
N ASN A 73 -3.29 15.89 -21.02
CA ASN A 73 -2.57 15.18 -22.10
C ASN A 73 -1.21 14.60 -21.64
N GLU A 74 -0.97 14.64 -20.33
CA GLU A 74 0.30 14.28 -19.71
C GLU A 74 0.07 13.16 -18.68
N SER A 75 1.11 12.83 -17.90
CA SER A 75 1.01 11.89 -16.80
C SER A 75 1.90 12.26 -15.63
N PHE A 76 1.54 11.74 -14.45
CA PHE A 76 2.39 11.78 -13.27
C PHE A 76 2.23 10.51 -12.43
N ALA A 77 3.19 10.25 -11.56
CA ALA A 77 3.17 9.15 -10.61
C ALA A 77 3.58 9.67 -9.23
N ILE A 78 3.06 9.04 -8.18
CA ILE A 78 3.44 9.27 -6.80
C ILE A 78 4.01 7.97 -6.24
N ASP A 79 5.23 8.03 -5.71
CA ASP A 79 5.95 6.87 -5.20
C ASP A 79 6.39 7.11 -3.76
N PHE A 80 6.09 6.15 -2.89
CA PHE A 80 6.78 6.02 -1.61
C PHE A 80 8.12 5.34 -1.86
N ASP A 81 9.22 6.00 -1.50
CA ASP A 81 10.57 5.44 -1.42
C ASP A 81 10.91 5.20 0.05
N PHE A 82 10.87 3.94 0.48
CA PHE A 82 11.16 3.50 1.84
C PHE A 82 12.65 3.16 2.06
N ILE A 83 13.51 3.42 1.06
CA ILE A 83 14.98 3.35 1.21
C ILE A 83 15.52 4.74 1.52
N ASN A 84 15.14 5.73 0.71
CA ASN A 84 15.57 7.12 0.89
C ASN A 84 14.62 7.93 1.76
N HIS A 85 13.50 7.34 2.19
CA HIS A 85 12.43 7.94 2.99
C HIS A 85 11.88 9.23 2.37
N GLN A 86 11.34 9.10 1.16
CA GLN A 86 10.77 10.21 0.39
C GLN A 86 9.48 9.80 -0.30
N LEU A 87 8.53 10.73 -0.40
CA LEU A 87 7.45 10.67 -1.36
C LEU A 87 7.92 11.40 -2.63
N LEU A 88 8.01 10.69 -3.74
CA LEU A 88 8.46 11.22 -5.02
C LEU A 88 7.26 11.43 -5.93
N VAL A 89 7.09 12.65 -6.45
CA VAL A 89 6.12 12.94 -7.51
C VAL A 89 6.88 13.18 -8.79
N ARG A 90 6.69 12.27 -9.76
CA ARG A 90 7.34 12.31 -11.08
C ARG A 90 6.31 12.68 -12.14
N THR A 91 6.67 13.54 -13.08
CA THR A 91 5.77 14.00 -14.14
C THR A 91 6.41 13.82 -15.52
N SER A 92 5.59 13.82 -16.58
CA SER A 92 6.07 13.85 -17.97
C SER A 92 6.35 15.26 -18.50
N PHE A 93 6.01 16.31 -17.73
CA PHE A 93 5.94 17.69 -18.22
C PHE A 93 6.76 18.71 -17.41
N ASN A 94 7.26 18.36 -16.23
CA ASN A 94 8.18 19.18 -15.45
C ASN A 94 9.13 18.30 -14.61
N LYS A 95 9.86 18.89 -13.66
CA LYS A 95 10.85 18.15 -12.85
C LYS A 95 10.22 17.30 -11.74
N GLY A 96 8.93 17.49 -11.44
CA GLY A 96 8.30 16.93 -10.26
C GLY A 96 8.88 17.48 -8.96
N PHE A 97 8.62 16.80 -7.85
CA PHE A 97 9.09 17.19 -6.52
C PHE A 97 9.19 15.99 -5.58
N SER A 98 9.79 16.22 -4.41
CA SER A 98 9.91 15.22 -3.35
C SER A 98 9.54 15.78 -1.99
N ILE A 99 8.89 14.98 -1.16
CA ILE A 99 8.61 15.28 0.26
C ILE A 99 9.35 14.26 1.11
N LYS A 100 10.13 14.70 2.12
CA LYS A 100 10.73 13.78 3.08
C LYS A 100 9.63 13.07 3.89
N LEU A 101 9.77 11.76 4.04
CA LEU A 101 8.97 10.96 4.96
C LEU A 101 9.70 10.96 6.31
N GLU A 102 9.19 11.76 7.23
CA GLU A 102 9.70 11.99 8.58
C GLU A 102 8.50 12.24 9.51
N PRO A 103 8.66 12.16 10.84
CA PRO A 103 7.54 12.41 11.75
C PRO A 103 6.84 13.73 11.47
N MET A 104 5.59 13.65 11.01
CA MET A 104 4.70 14.79 10.75
C MET A 104 3.26 14.31 10.81
N SER A 105 2.34 15.19 11.20
CA SER A 105 0.93 14.82 11.25
C SER A 105 0.36 14.48 9.87
N VAL A 106 -0.70 13.69 9.84
CA VAL A 106 -1.48 13.44 8.61
C VAL A 106 -2.01 14.75 8.01
N ALA A 107 -2.42 15.71 8.84
CA ALA A 107 -2.80 17.06 8.41
C ALA A 107 -1.67 17.81 7.71
N ASP A 108 -0.46 17.79 8.28
CA ASP A 108 0.71 18.43 7.67
C ASP A 108 1.13 17.74 6.38
N PHE A 109 1.13 16.40 6.34
CA PHE A 109 1.42 15.64 5.13
C PHE A 109 0.41 15.95 4.02
N TYR A 110 -0.89 15.93 4.35
CA TYR A 110 -1.97 16.27 3.42
C TYR A 110 -1.77 17.67 2.84
N LYS A 111 -1.63 18.68 3.71
CA LYS A 111 -1.42 20.08 3.28
C LYS A 111 -0.17 20.21 2.41
N LYS A 112 0.96 19.65 2.86
CA LYS A 112 2.24 19.72 2.15
C LYS A 112 2.17 19.08 0.78
N LEU A 113 1.52 17.92 0.64
CA LEU A 113 1.34 17.26 -0.64
C LEU A 113 0.50 18.12 -1.61
N PHE A 114 -0.66 18.60 -1.17
CA PHE A 114 -1.57 19.37 -2.04
C PHE A 114 -1.00 20.75 -2.40
N ASP A 115 -0.30 21.42 -1.49
CA ASP A 115 0.40 22.68 -1.79
C ASP A 115 1.49 22.48 -2.87
N ASN A 116 2.25 21.37 -2.79
CA ASN A 116 3.28 21.06 -3.77
C ASN A 116 2.69 20.59 -5.11
N LEU A 117 1.60 19.81 -5.11
CA LEU A 117 0.88 19.45 -6.33
C LEU A 117 0.41 20.71 -7.06
N LYS A 118 -0.24 21.64 -6.34
CA LYS A 118 -0.71 22.91 -6.90
C LYS A 118 0.46 23.76 -7.44
N SER A 119 1.56 23.83 -6.72
CA SER A 119 2.76 24.58 -7.13
C SER A 119 3.49 23.96 -8.33
N ASN A 120 3.16 22.72 -8.70
CA ASN A 120 3.68 21.99 -9.86
C ASN A 120 2.61 21.79 -10.95
N ASP A 121 1.59 22.66 -10.99
CA ASP A 121 0.52 22.70 -11.98
C ASP A 121 -0.37 21.43 -12.01
N ILE A 122 -0.44 20.72 -10.88
CA ILE A 122 -1.30 19.56 -10.66
C ILE A 122 -2.43 19.95 -9.70
N GLU A 123 -3.59 20.25 -10.26
CA GLU A 123 -4.82 20.52 -9.50
C GLU A 123 -5.69 19.26 -9.44
N ILE A 124 -5.92 18.76 -8.22
CA ILE A 124 -6.69 17.54 -7.94
C ILE A 124 -7.52 17.78 -6.68
N GLU A 125 -8.75 17.28 -6.68
CA GLU A 125 -9.62 17.26 -5.51
C GLU A 125 -10.02 15.81 -5.20
N ILE A 126 -9.88 15.42 -3.93
CA ILE A 126 -10.25 14.11 -3.41
C ILE A 126 -11.29 14.25 -2.29
N THR A 127 -12.07 13.21 -2.03
CA THR A 127 -12.82 13.09 -0.77
C THR A 127 -11.83 12.92 0.39
N ALA A 128 -11.59 14.00 1.15
CA ALA A 128 -10.51 14.09 2.14
C ALA A 128 -10.85 13.49 3.52
N ILE A 129 -11.58 12.37 3.53
CA ILE A 129 -11.92 11.60 4.73
C ILE A 129 -11.41 10.16 4.51
N PRO A 130 -10.72 9.54 5.49
CA PRO A 130 -10.30 8.14 5.40
C PRO A 130 -11.48 7.19 5.17
N ASP A 131 -11.24 6.13 4.38
CA ASP A 131 -12.17 5.02 4.21
C ASP A 131 -11.79 3.85 5.14
N GLU A 132 -12.73 2.93 5.38
CA GLU A 132 -12.50 1.65 6.08
C GLU A 132 -11.94 1.80 7.51
N LEU A 133 -12.32 2.88 8.19
CA LEU A 133 -12.07 3.14 9.61
C LEU A 133 -13.40 3.39 10.35
N GLU A 134 -13.50 2.92 11.60
CA GLU A 134 -14.72 3.09 12.42
C GLU A 134 -15.01 4.56 12.76
N LYS A 135 -13.96 5.35 13.02
CA LYS A 135 -14.04 6.75 13.43
C LYS A 135 -13.01 7.58 12.65
N PRO A 136 -13.26 7.86 11.36
CA PRO A 136 -12.30 8.56 10.52
C PRO A 136 -12.21 10.04 10.94
N ILE A 137 -10.98 10.52 11.16
CA ILE A 137 -10.68 11.95 11.28
C ILE A 137 -10.39 12.47 9.87
N PRO A 138 -11.01 13.58 9.41
CA PRO A 138 -10.67 14.17 8.12
C PRO A 138 -9.15 14.44 8.01
N PHE A 139 -8.55 14.18 6.84
CA PHE A 139 -7.09 14.23 6.72
C PHE A 139 -6.50 15.59 7.11
N ALA A 140 -7.19 16.69 6.77
CA ALA A 140 -6.75 18.05 7.09
C ALA A 140 -6.85 18.40 8.59
N GLU A 141 -7.54 17.58 9.39
CA GLU A 141 -7.76 17.80 10.83
C GLU A 141 -6.97 16.81 11.70
N ASP A 142 -6.44 15.73 11.10
CA ASP A 142 -5.75 14.67 11.82
C ASP A 142 -4.34 15.07 12.23
N THR A 143 -4.27 15.60 13.45
CA THR A 143 -3.04 15.90 14.20
C THR A 143 -2.65 14.79 15.18
N THR A 144 -3.43 13.70 15.24
CA THR A 144 -3.21 12.58 16.17
C THR A 144 -2.18 11.60 15.61
N HIS A 145 -2.31 11.23 14.34
CA HIS A 145 -1.37 10.33 13.67
C HIS A 145 -0.19 11.14 13.11
N ALA A 146 0.98 11.01 13.73
CA ALA A 146 2.16 11.83 13.40
C ALA A 146 3.51 11.09 13.45
N SER A 147 3.51 9.79 13.73
CA SER A 147 4.73 9.00 13.92
C SER A 147 5.23 8.43 12.59
N TYR A 148 6.53 8.51 12.36
CA TYR A 148 7.17 7.82 11.24
C TYR A 148 8.60 7.40 11.62
N ASP A 149 8.80 6.10 11.79
CA ASP A 149 10.11 5.49 11.94
C ASP A 149 10.56 4.88 10.60
N GLY A 150 11.61 5.46 10.02
CA GLY A 150 12.16 5.01 8.75
C GLY A 150 12.64 3.56 8.77
N GLU A 151 13.19 3.08 9.90
CA GLU A 151 13.65 1.70 10.01
C GLU A 151 12.48 0.73 9.89
N TYR A 152 11.37 0.99 10.60
CA TYR A 152 10.18 0.13 10.50
C TYR A 152 9.47 0.23 9.16
N ALA A 153 9.39 1.43 8.55
CA ALA A 153 8.86 1.58 7.20
C ALA A 153 9.69 0.79 6.17
N HIS A 154 11.03 0.79 6.31
CA HIS A 154 11.92 -0.02 5.49
C HIS A 154 11.71 -1.52 5.70
N ARG A 155 11.63 -1.98 6.96
CA ARG A 155 11.36 -3.39 7.29
C ARG A 155 10.01 -3.86 6.75
N PHE A 156 8.97 -3.04 6.89
CA PHE A 156 7.65 -3.28 6.31
C PHE A 156 7.73 -3.51 4.80
N TRP A 157 8.39 -2.61 4.07
CA TRP A 157 8.58 -2.78 2.63
C TRP A 157 9.37 -4.04 2.28
N ARG A 158 10.41 -4.37 3.04
CA ARG A 158 11.18 -5.61 2.86
C ARG A 158 10.32 -6.87 3.07
N VAL A 159 9.39 -6.85 4.02
CA VAL A 159 8.40 -7.92 4.20
C VAL A 159 7.48 -7.98 2.98
N LEU A 160 6.92 -6.85 2.54
CA LEU A 160 6.07 -6.82 1.34
C LEU A 160 6.77 -7.39 0.11
N LEU A 161 8.05 -7.08 -0.13
CA LEU A 161 8.82 -7.64 -1.25
C LEU A 161 8.86 -9.17 -1.21
N LYS A 162 9.00 -9.76 -0.02
CA LYS A 162 9.02 -11.22 0.14
C LYS A 162 7.64 -11.83 -0.11
N VAL A 163 6.59 -11.19 0.41
CA VAL A 163 5.21 -11.61 0.17
C VAL A 163 4.85 -11.51 -1.31
N ASP A 164 5.22 -10.41 -1.97
CA ASP A 164 5.02 -10.20 -3.41
C ASP A 164 5.66 -11.32 -4.24
N GLN A 165 6.89 -11.74 -3.90
CA GLN A 165 7.54 -12.87 -4.57
C GLN A 165 6.74 -14.17 -4.44
N VAL A 166 6.22 -14.46 -3.24
CA VAL A 166 5.38 -15.63 -2.98
C VAL A 166 4.07 -15.54 -3.77
N PHE A 167 3.40 -14.39 -3.77
CA PHE A 167 2.15 -14.19 -4.49
C PHE A 167 2.32 -14.24 -6.00
N ASN A 168 3.40 -13.68 -6.54
CA ASN A 168 3.75 -13.78 -7.95
C ASN A 168 4.06 -15.23 -8.37
N GLN A 169 4.79 -15.99 -7.55
CA GLN A 169 5.00 -17.42 -7.79
C GLN A 169 3.67 -18.17 -7.76
N PHE A 170 2.84 -17.92 -6.75
CA PHE A 170 1.52 -18.54 -6.61
C PHE A 170 0.70 -18.31 -7.88
N ARG A 171 0.47 -17.05 -8.29
CA ARG A 171 -0.37 -16.72 -9.45
C ARG A 171 0.19 -17.14 -10.81
N SER A 172 1.51 -17.33 -10.95
CA SER A 172 2.18 -17.53 -12.25
C SER A 172 1.64 -18.67 -13.12
N LYS A 173 1.14 -19.75 -12.51
CA LYS A 173 0.63 -20.94 -13.22
C LYS A 173 -0.87 -20.90 -13.48
N PHE A 174 -1.57 -19.87 -13.00
CA PHE A 174 -3.01 -19.77 -13.18
C PHE A 174 -3.34 -19.09 -14.51
N ILE A 175 -4.14 -19.77 -15.34
CA ILE A 175 -4.44 -19.33 -16.72
C ILE A 175 -5.69 -18.43 -16.84
N GLY A 176 -6.49 -18.32 -15.77
CA GLY A 176 -7.72 -17.52 -15.75
C GLY A 176 -7.51 -16.06 -15.32
N LYS A 177 -8.60 -15.31 -15.17
CA LYS A 177 -8.56 -13.94 -14.64
C LYS A 177 -7.94 -13.93 -13.24
N CYS A 178 -6.84 -13.20 -13.08
CA CYS A 178 -6.16 -13.03 -11.81
C CYS A 178 -5.63 -11.61 -11.69
N SER A 179 -5.82 -10.99 -10.53
CA SER A 179 -5.26 -9.68 -10.25
C SER A 179 -3.73 -9.73 -10.35
N PRO A 180 -3.06 -8.62 -10.69
CA PRO A 180 -1.71 -8.36 -10.21
C PRO A 180 -1.65 -8.49 -8.68
N VAL A 181 -0.43 -8.52 -8.14
CA VAL A 181 -0.26 -8.35 -6.70
C VAL A 181 -0.56 -6.89 -6.37
N HIS A 182 -1.59 -6.67 -5.57
CA HIS A 182 -2.13 -5.34 -5.29
C HIS A 182 -1.91 -4.98 -3.84
N PHE A 183 -1.45 -3.75 -3.60
CA PHE A 183 -1.51 -3.16 -2.27
C PHE A 183 -2.76 -2.28 -2.18
N PHE A 184 -3.74 -2.72 -1.40
CA PHE A 184 -4.96 -1.97 -1.12
C PHE A 184 -4.73 -1.03 0.06
N TRP A 185 -4.73 0.27 -0.22
CA TRP A 185 -4.49 1.30 0.79
C TRP A 185 -5.66 1.48 1.76
N GLY A 186 -6.89 1.09 1.40
CA GLY A 186 -8.05 1.16 2.31
C GLY A 186 -7.88 0.23 3.51
N SER A 187 -7.53 -1.02 3.23
CA SER A 187 -7.33 -2.09 4.20
C SER A 187 -5.87 -2.26 4.66
N PHE A 188 -4.93 -1.55 4.01
CA PHE A 188 -3.49 -1.60 4.25
C PHE A 188 -2.87 -2.99 4.11
N ASP A 189 -3.16 -3.64 3.00
CA ASP A 189 -2.81 -5.05 2.80
C ASP A 189 -2.36 -5.35 1.38
N LEU A 190 -1.58 -6.43 1.26
CA LEU A 190 -1.18 -6.97 -0.02
C LEU A 190 -2.09 -8.15 -0.36
N ALA A 191 -2.65 -8.18 -1.56
CA ALA A 191 -3.55 -9.25 -1.98
C ALA A 191 -3.30 -9.71 -3.42
N VAL A 192 -3.60 -10.98 -3.66
CA VAL A 192 -3.69 -11.59 -4.98
C VAL A 192 -4.96 -12.42 -5.07
N THR A 193 -5.68 -12.23 -6.15
CA THR A 193 -7.07 -12.68 -6.25
C THR A 193 -7.28 -13.40 -7.57
N ARG A 194 -7.89 -14.59 -7.53
CA ARG A 194 -8.20 -15.41 -8.71
C ARG A 194 -9.70 -15.59 -8.84
N PHE A 195 -10.18 -15.62 -10.07
CA PHE A 195 -11.60 -15.63 -10.37
C PHE A 195 -11.96 -16.90 -11.13
N SER A 196 -13.10 -17.51 -10.79
CA SER A 196 -13.63 -18.67 -11.54
C SER A 196 -14.22 -18.25 -12.89
N GLY A 197 -14.54 -16.96 -13.04
CA GLY A 197 -15.25 -16.38 -14.19
C GLY A 197 -16.78 -16.34 -14.03
N LYS A 198 -17.33 -17.01 -13.01
CA LYS A 198 -18.77 -16.98 -12.70
C LYS A 198 -19.14 -15.74 -11.88
N ALA A 199 -20.40 -15.32 -11.98
CA ALA A 199 -20.96 -14.32 -11.07
C ALA A 199 -21.08 -14.92 -9.66
N ALA A 200 -20.76 -14.13 -8.63
CA ALA A 200 -21.03 -14.52 -7.25
C ALA A 200 -22.50 -14.27 -6.90
N PRO A 201 -23.07 -15.02 -5.93
CA PRO A 201 -24.34 -14.67 -5.32
C PRO A 201 -24.31 -13.23 -4.78
N PRO A 202 -25.40 -12.45 -4.92
CA PRO A 202 -25.47 -11.13 -4.33
C PRO A 202 -25.23 -11.17 -2.83
N ARG A 203 -24.39 -10.26 -2.32
CA ARG A 203 -24.20 -10.07 -0.88
C ARG A 203 -25.24 -9.07 -0.38
N GLU A 204 -26.26 -9.57 0.32
CA GLU A 204 -27.29 -8.73 0.94
C GLU A 204 -26.64 -7.73 1.91
N ASN A 205 -27.08 -6.47 1.89
CA ASN A 205 -26.61 -5.37 2.74
C ASN A 205 -25.12 -4.99 2.60
N ALA A 206 -24.36 -5.61 1.69
CA ALA A 206 -22.99 -5.18 1.40
C ALA A 206 -22.97 -3.76 0.84
N ASP A 207 -22.02 -2.94 1.26
CA ASP A 207 -21.83 -1.59 0.73
C ASP A 207 -21.41 -1.62 -0.76
N ARG A 208 -21.34 -0.44 -1.41
CA ARG A 208 -21.01 -0.36 -2.83
C ARG A 208 -19.61 -0.90 -3.16
N ILE A 209 -18.62 -0.67 -2.30
CA ILE A 209 -17.24 -1.13 -2.49
C ILE A 209 -17.25 -2.64 -2.48
N THR A 210 -17.81 -3.24 -1.43
CA THR A 210 -17.90 -4.71 -1.26
C THR A 210 -18.68 -5.37 -2.39
N ARG A 211 -19.81 -4.80 -2.83
CA ARG A 211 -20.60 -5.36 -3.94
C ARG A 211 -19.83 -5.43 -5.26
N ILE A 212 -19.02 -4.42 -5.56
CA ILE A 212 -18.22 -4.39 -6.80
C ILE A 212 -16.93 -5.22 -6.65
N ALA A 213 -16.34 -5.27 -5.46
CA ALA A 213 -15.14 -6.08 -5.19
C ALA A 213 -15.41 -7.60 -5.29
N TYR A 214 -16.64 -8.02 -5.00
CA TYR A 214 -17.03 -9.43 -4.90
C TYR A 214 -18.24 -9.78 -5.75
N ASP A 215 -18.42 -9.14 -6.91
CA ASP A 215 -19.49 -9.48 -7.88
C ASP A 215 -19.20 -10.78 -8.64
N ARG A 216 -17.98 -11.31 -8.53
CA ARG A 216 -17.51 -12.56 -9.13
C ARG A 216 -17.09 -13.57 -8.08
N GLU A 217 -17.26 -14.84 -8.40
CA GLU A 217 -16.73 -15.95 -7.61
C GLU A 217 -15.20 -15.86 -7.59
N VAL A 218 -14.65 -15.86 -6.38
CA VAL A 218 -13.27 -15.49 -6.16
C VAL A 218 -12.65 -16.34 -5.06
N ILE A 219 -11.35 -16.56 -5.18
CA ILE A 219 -10.49 -16.94 -4.07
C ILE A 219 -9.43 -15.85 -3.92
N SER A 220 -9.30 -15.30 -2.71
CA SER A 220 -8.34 -14.24 -2.43
C SER A 220 -7.35 -14.70 -1.38
N HIS A 221 -6.09 -14.31 -1.56
CA HIS A 221 -5.03 -14.52 -0.58
C HIS A 221 -4.39 -13.17 -0.32
N GLY A 222 -4.11 -12.87 0.94
CA GLY A 222 -3.45 -11.62 1.27
C GLY A 222 -2.65 -11.66 2.56
N PHE A 223 -2.06 -10.51 2.86
CA PHE A 223 -1.15 -10.31 3.96
C PHE A 223 -1.45 -8.96 4.62
N TRP A 224 -1.73 -9.01 5.93
CA TRP A 224 -1.84 -7.85 6.79
C TRP A 224 -0.62 -7.69 7.68
N THR A 225 -0.31 -6.45 8.03
CA THR A 225 0.72 -6.11 9.03
C THR A 225 0.27 -6.35 10.47
N GLY A 226 -1.00 -6.71 10.68
CA GLY A 226 -1.55 -7.14 11.97
C GLY A 226 -2.81 -6.42 12.43
N LYS A 227 -3.41 -5.54 11.61
CA LYS A 227 -4.70 -4.92 11.90
C LYS A 227 -5.76 -5.99 12.21
N GLY A 228 -6.36 -5.91 13.40
CA GLY A 228 -7.39 -6.84 13.89
C GLY A 228 -6.88 -8.15 14.52
N PHE A 229 -5.63 -8.55 14.27
CA PHE A 229 -5.07 -9.82 14.75
C PHE A 229 -3.90 -9.66 15.73
N GLY A 230 -3.33 -8.46 15.85
CA GLY A 230 -2.21 -8.17 16.76
C GLY A 230 -0.83 -8.58 16.22
N GLU A 231 -0.79 -9.37 15.15
CA GLU A 231 0.44 -9.81 14.50
C GLU A 231 0.28 -9.91 12.98
N ALA A 232 1.40 -9.78 12.26
CA ALA A 232 1.42 -9.90 10.80
C ALA A 232 0.89 -11.28 10.37
N THR A 233 -0.14 -11.29 9.51
CA THR A 233 -0.96 -12.48 9.26
C THR A 233 -1.25 -12.64 7.77
N PHE A 234 -1.14 -13.87 7.28
CA PHE A 234 -1.69 -14.26 5.98
C PHE A 234 -3.15 -14.68 6.11
N TYR A 235 -3.97 -14.30 5.14
CA TYR A 235 -5.38 -14.70 5.08
C TYR A 235 -5.71 -15.32 3.72
N ALA A 236 -6.75 -16.17 3.70
CA ALA A 236 -7.34 -16.69 2.47
C ALA A 236 -8.85 -16.94 2.67
N TYR A 237 -9.65 -16.68 1.64
CA TYR A 237 -11.09 -16.99 1.59
C TYR A 237 -11.56 -17.26 0.17
#